data_AF-A0A1B8PK36-F1
#
_entry.id   AF-A0A1B8PK36-F1
#
_cell.length_a   1.000
_cell.length_b   1.000
_cell.length_c   1.000
_cell.angle_alpha   90.00
_cell.angle_beta   90.00
_cell.angle_gamma   90.00
#
_symmetry.space_group_name_H-M   'P 1'
#
loop_
_entity.id
_entity.type
_entity.pdbx_description
1 polymer ?
#
loop_
_entity_poly.entity_id
_entity_poly.type
_entity_poly.pdbx_seq_one_letter_code
_entity_poly.pdbx_strand_id
1 'polypeptide(L)'
;MWVHNADCCGVDQKLIDNLSKPLSKSTKDHIIKRHDYNEIRQQIDTIMNKTGKSKQDAFNMLNLSNRTFFNKNWDQNTIVKATEYAKQDAIGKNVTSGNHTVVYRGEKITINISNDRKVSTAYGHYKYNINDF
;
A
#
# COMPACT_ATOMS: atom_id res chain seq x y z
N MET A 1 -47.85 20.68 -17.45
CA MET A 1 -47.47 19.93 -16.23
C MET A 1 -46.09 19.34 -16.49
N TRP A 2 -45.04 20.05 -16.10
CA TRP A 2 -43.67 19.57 -16.29
C TRP A 2 -43.28 18.78 -15.05
N VAL A 3 -43.18 17.48 -15.21
CA VAL A 3 -42.85 16.54 -14.14
C VAL A 3 -41.36 16.66 -13.83
N HIS A 4 -41.05 17.07 -12.61
CA HIS A 4 -39.74 16.86 -12.00
C HIS A 4 -39.48 15.36 -11.91
N ASN A 5 -38.31 14.91 -12.36
CA ASN A 5 -37.73 13.66 -11.88
C ASN A 5 -36.33 13.96 -11.36
N ALA A 6 -36.23 13.99 -10.03
CA ALA A 6 -34.98 13.99 -9.30
C ALA A 6 -34.41 12.56 -9.26
N ASP A 7 -33.07 12.51 -9.32
CA ASP A 7 -32.17 11.55 -8.72
C ASP A 7 -32.47 10.05 -8.83
N CYS A 8 -31.56 9.31 -9.50
CA CYS A 8 -30.89 8.15 -8.92
C CYS A 8 -29.74 7.68 -9.84
N CYS A 9 -28.62 7.26 -9.23
CA CYS A 9 -27.49 6.51 -9.83
C CYS A 9 -26.28 7.27 -10.39
N GLY A 10 -26.03 8.51 -9.98
CA GLY A 10 -24.74 9.16 -10.18
C GLY A 10 -23.70 8.68 -9.16
N VAL A 11 -23.29 7.41 -9.19
CA VAL A 11 -21.99 7.08 -8.59
C VAL A 11 -20.97 7.79 -9.45
N ASP A 12 -20.49 8.94 -8.97
CA ASP A 12 -19.72 9.92 -9.74
C ASP A 12 -18.69 9.23 -10.63
N GLN A 13 -18.94 9.16 -11.95
CA GLN A 13 -18.18 8.35 -12.91
C GLN A 13 -16.66 8.61 -12.78
N LYS A 14 -16.30 9.87 -12.50
CA LYS A 14 -14.93 10.34 -12.22
C LYS A 14 -14.23 9.61 -11.06
N LEU A 15 -14.98 9.17 -10.05
CA LEU A 15 -14.42 8.45 -8.91
C LEU A 15 -14.10 7.00 -9.27
N ILE A 16 -14.95 6.31 -10.05
CA ILE A 16 -14.62 4.97 -10.58
C ILE A 16 -13.38 5.06 -11.48
N ASP A 17 -13.31 6.09 -12.33
CA ASP A 17 -12.17 6.33 -13.22
C ASP A 17 -10.85 6.50 -12.44
N ASN A 18 -10.88 7.02 -11.21
CA ASN A 18 -9.68 7.19 -10.41
C ASN A 18 -9.08 5.87 -9.92
N LEU A 19 -9.91 4.89 -9.55
CA LEU A 19 -9.43 3.59 -9.07
C LEU A 19 -8.90 2.73 -10.22
N SER A 20 -9.50 2.89 -11.40
CA SER A 20 -9.11 2.21 -12.63
C SER A 20 -7.77 2.69 -13.19
N LYS A 21 -7.29 3.89 -12.81
CA LYS A 21 -5.98 4.41 -13.25
C LYS A 21 -4.82 3.55 -12.72
N PRO A 22 -3.70 3.47 -13.46
CA PRO A 22 -2.48 2.84 -12.96
C PRO A 22 -2.03 3.46 -11.63
N LEU A 23 -1.37 2.67 -10.78
CA LEU A 23 -0.80 3.21 -9.55
C LEU A 23 0.16 4.36 -9.86
N SER A 24 -0.05 5.49 -9.18
CA SER A 24 0.81 6.67 -9.34
C SER A 24 2.24 6.38 -8.89
N LYS A 25 3.21 7.14 -9.43
CA LYS A 25 4.62 7.04 -9.01
C LYS A 25 4.78 7.27 -7.51
N SER A 26 4.12 8.29 -6.97
CA SER A 26 4.19 8.62 -5.54
C SER A 26 3.57 7.53 -4.66
N THR A 27 2.47 6.91 -5.09
CA THR A 27 1.87 5.75 -4.40
C THR A 27 2.86 4.58 -4.37
N LYS A 28 3.46 4.23 -5.51
CA LYS A 28 4.46 3.15 -5.59
C LYS A 28 5.65 3.44 -4.66
N ASP A 29 6.20 4.65 -4.76
CA ASP A 29 7.34 5.06 -3.93
C ASP A 29 6.99 5.03 -2.43
N HIS A 30 5.78 5.44 -2.03
CA HIS A 30 5.31 5.33 -0.65
C HIS A 30 5.27 3.89 -0.17
N ILE A 31 4.68 2.99 -0.96
CA ILE A 31 4.54 1.56 -0.64
C ILE A 31 5.93 0.94 -0.46
N ILE A 32 6.83 1.16 -1.42
CA ILE A 32 8.18 0.61 -1.38
C ILE A 32 8.95 1.17 -0.17
N LYS A 33 9.02 2.50 -0.02
CA LYS A 33 9.77 3.14 1.07
C LYS A 33 9.27 2.80 2.47
N ARG A 34 8.03 2.33 2.62
CA ARG A 34 7.45 2.01 3.93
C ARG A 34 7.33 0.52 4.20
N HIS A 35 6.97 -0.28 3.21
CA HIS A 35 6.53 -1.66 3.42
C HIS A 35 7.38 -2.71 2.69
N ASP A 36 8.32 -2.30 1.84
CA ASP A 36 9.35 -3.20 1.31
C ASP A 36 10.46 -3.41 2.36
N TYR A 37 10.66 -4.67 2.74
CA TYR A 37 11.68 -5.07 3.70
C TYR A 37 13.09 -4.66 3.24
N ASN A 38 13.42 -4.87 1.96
CA ASN A 38 14.79 -4.64 1.46
C ASN A 38 15.12 -3.14 1.43
N GLU A 39 14.14 -2.32 1.05
CA GLU A 39 14.25 -0.86 1.10
C GLU A 39 14.44 -0.36 2.55
N ILE A 40 13.71 -0.93 3.51
CA ILE A 40 13.82 -0.54 4.92
C ILE A 40 15.17 -0.96 5.50
N ARG A 41 15.68 -2.15 5.13
CA ARG A 41 17.03 -2.58 5.48
C ARG A 41 18.09 -1.58 5.01
N GLN A 42 18.01 -1.14 3.75
CA GLN A 42 18.91 -0.12 3.21
C GLN A 42 18.78 1.22 3.94
N GLN A 43 17.58 1.61 4.36
CA GLN A 43 17.37 2.83 5.15
C GLN A 43 18.03 2.72 6.54
N ILE A 44 17.92 1.57 7.21
CA ILE A 44 18.59 1.30 8.48
C ILE A 44 20.10 1.43 8.31
N ASP A 45 20.67 0.74 7.32
CA ASP A 45 22.11 0.79 7.03
C ASP A 45 22.58 2.21 6.72
N THR A 46 21.80 2.96 5.93
CA THR A 46 22.10 4.35 5.60
C THR A 46 22.13 5.25 6.84
N ILE A 47 21.18 5.08 7.77
CA ILE A 47 21.15 5.85 9.01
C ILE A 47 22.38 5.51 9.86
N MET A 48 22.68 4.22 10.05
CA MET A 48 23.83 3.76 10.82
C MET A 48 25.13 4.34 10.26
N ASN A 49 25.34 4.23 8.94
CA ASN A 49 26.56 4.69 8.28
C ASN A 49 26.73 6.21 8.28
N LYS A 50 25.64 6.97 8.11
CA LYS A 50 25.71 8.44 8.03
C LYS A 50 25.76 9.13 9.38
N THR A 51 25.20 8.51 10.42
CA THR A 51 25.01 9.17 11.72
C THR A 51 25.79 8.52 12.86
N GLY A 52 26.35 7.32 12.65
CA GLY A 52 27.01 6.53 13.70
C GLY A 52 26.04 5.95 14.73
N LYS A 53 24.72 6.06 14.50
CA LYS A 53 23.69 5.57 15.40
C LYS A 53 23.62 4.05 15.42
N SER A 54 23.14 3.49 16.53
CA SER A 54 22.91 2.06 16.63
C SER A 54 21.77 1.62 15.71
N LYS A 55 21.73 0.31 15.40
CA LYS A 55 20.61 -0.29 14.67
C LYS A 55 19.28 -0.06 15.39
N GLN A 56 19.28 -0.06 16.72
CA GLN A 56 18.08 0.18 17.54
C GLN A 56 17.57 1.60 17.38
N ASP A 57 18.47 2.59 17.36
CA ASP A 57 18.11 3.99 17.14
C ASP A 57 17.54 4.20 15.74
N ALA A 58 18.16 3.61 14.71
CA ALA A 58 17.66 3.65 13.34
C ALA A 58 16.26 3.00 13.21
N PHE A 59 16.07 1.83 13.84
CA PHE A 59 14.80 1.12 13.89
C PHE A 59 13.69 1.97 14.56
N ASN A 60 14.02 2.64 15.66
CA ASN A 60 13.11 3.54 16.37
C ASN A 60 12.79 4.80 15.55
N MET A 61 13.79 5.41 14.91
CA MET A 61 13.60 6.60 14.06
C MET A 61 12.69 6.33 12.87
N LEU A 62 12.74 5.12 12.33
CA LEU A 62 11.86 4.69 11.25
C LEU A 62 10.48 4.23 11.72
N ASN A 63 10.21 4.20 13.03
CA ASN A 63 8.94 3.77 13.64
C ASN A 63 8.49 2.38 13.12
N LEU A 64 9.38 1.39 13.17
CA LEU A 64 9.15 0.07 12.55
C LEU A 64 8.38 -0.93 13.43
N SER A 65 8.28 -0.70 14.74
CA SER A 65 7.68 -1.64 15.70
C SER A 65 6.24 -2.06 15.40
N ASN A 66 5.44 -1.12 14.87
CA ASN A 66 4.02 -1.34 14.55
C ASN A 66 3.76 -1.49 13.05
N ARG A 67 4.81 -1.52 12.23
CA ARG A 67 4.66 -1.56 10.78
C ARG A 67 4.54 -3.00 10.30
N THR A 68 3.73 -3.22 9.27
CA THR A 68 3.68 -4.48 8.55
C THR A 68 4.31 -4.35 7.17
N PHE A 69 4.83 -5.46 6.65
CA PHE A 69 5.66 -5.49 5.46
C PHE A 69 5.20 -6.57 4.51
N PHE A 70 5.61 -6.43 3.25
CA PHE A 70 5.52 -7.51 2.28
C PHE A 70 6.47 -8.65 2.64
N ASN A 71 6.30 -9.78 1.96
CA ASN A 71 7.25 -10.89 2.06
C ASN A 71 8.66 -10.40 1.70
N LYS A 72 9.64 -10.64 2.57
CA LYS A 72 11.02 -10.16 2.40
C LYS A 72 11.73 -10.66 1.14
N ASN A 73 11.25 -11.77 0.58
CA ASN A 73 11.79 -12.37 -0.63
C ASN A 73 11.20 -11.78 -1.92
N TRP A 74 10.28 -10.81 -1.82
CA TRP A 74 9.69 -10.15 -2.99
C TRP A 74 10.55 -8.97 -3.43
N ASP A 75 10.67 -8.84 -4.75
CA ASP A 75 11.21 -7.64 -5.38
C ASP A 75 10.11 -6.55 -5.48
N GLN A 76 10.54 -5.31 -5.76
CA GLN A 76 9.63 -4.17 -5.90
C GLN A 76 8.58 -4.39 -7.00
N ASN A 77 8.94 -5.08 -8.09
CA ASN A 77 8.02 -5.40 -9.17
C ASN A 77 6.90 -6.35 -8.70
N THR A 78 7.22 -7.36 -7.91
CA THR A 78 6.25 -8.28 -7.32
C THR A 78 5.33 -7.55 -6.36
N ILE A 79 5.85 -6.63 -5.54
CA ILE A 79 5.05 -5.78 -4.65
C ILE A 79 4.05 -4.93 -5.44
N VAL A 80 4.50 -4.30 -6.53
CA VAL A 80 3.63 -3.49 -7.40
C VAL A 80 2.57 -4.37 -8.07
N LYS A 81 2.94 -5.54 -8.59
CA LYS A 81 1.98 -6.49 -9.19
C LYS A 81 0.94 -7.00 -8.18
N ALA A 82 1.36 -7.30 -6.95
CA ALA A 82 0.46 -7.71 -5.88
C ALA A 82 -0.53 -6.58 -5.52
N THR A 83 -0.05 -5.33 -5.49
CA THR A 83 -0.90 -4.16 -5.24
C THR A 83 -1.90 -3.93 -6.37
N GLU A 84 -1.46 -4.00 -7.63
CA GLU A 84 -2.34 -3.88 -8.79
C GLU A 84 -3.38 -5.01 -8.81
N TYR A 85 -2.98 -6.25 -8.48
CA TYR A 85 -3.91 -7.37 -8.35
C TYR A 85 -4.99 -7.11 -7.30
N ALA A 86 -4.60 -6.66 -6.10
CA ALA A 86 -5.54 -6.30 -5.03
C ALA A 86 -6.49 -5.17 -5.47
N LYS A 87 -5.98 -4.19 -6.21
CA LYS A 87 -6.77 -3.09 -6.76
C LYS A 87 -7.82 -3.59 -7.76
N GLN A 88 -7.45 -4.48 -8.68
CA GLN A 88 -8.38 -5.06 -9.66
C GLN A 88 -9.46 -5.91 -8.98
N ASP A 89 -9.11 -6.69 -7.96
CA ASP A 89 -10.10 -7.44 -7.17
C ASP A 89 -11.07 -6.49 -6.42
N ALA A 90 -10.58 -5.39 -5.85
CA ALA A 90 -11.43 -4.36 -5.25
C ALA A 90 -12.41 -3.76 -6.26
N ILE A 91 -11.94 -3.42 -7.47
CA ILE A 91 -12.80 -2.93 -8.57
C ILE A 91 -13.88 -3.97 -8.90
N GLY A 92 -13.50 -5.23 -9.10
CA GLY A 92 -14.43 -6.32 -9.42
C GLY A 92 -15.49 -6.58 -8.34
N LYS A 93 -15.19 -6.22 -7.08
CA LYS A 93 -16.10 -6.36 -5.93
C LYS A 93 -16.80 -5.06 -5.52
N ASN A 94 -16.68 -4.00 -6.30
CA ASN A 94 -17.22 -2.66 -5.99
C ASN A 94 -16.75 -2.11 -4.62
N VAL A 95 -15.55 -2.48 -4.18
CA VAL A 95 -14.93 -1.91 -2.97
C VAL A 95 -14.32 -0.56 -3.34
N THR A 96 -14.90 0.53 -2.83
CA THR A 96 -14.57 1.89 -3.25
C THR A 96 -13.83 2.73 -2.22
N SER A 97 -13.72 2.26 -0.97
CA SER A 97 -12.96 2.92 0.09
C SER A 97 -12.60 1.93 1.20
N GLY A 98 -11.67 2.32 2.07
CA GLY A 98 -11.24 1.51 3.21
C GLY A 98 -10.20 0.45 2.86
N ASN A 99 -10.02 -0.51 3.77
CA ASN A 99 -9.07 -1.60 3.58
C ASN A 99 -9.70 -2.72 2.77
N HIS A 100 -8.96 -3.20 1.77
CA HIS A 100 -9.30 -4.37 0.98
C HIS A 100 -8.16 -5.37 1.01
N THR A 101 -8.43 -6.61 1.44
CA THR A 101 -7.44 -7.66 1.60
C THR A 101 -7.69 -8.79 0.62
N VAL A 102 -6.62 -9.22 -0.06
CA VAL A 102 -6.62 -10.34 -1.00
C VAL A 102 -5.49 -11.31 -0.69
N VAL A 103 -5.53 -12.49 -1.30
CA VAL A 103 -4.40 -13.43 -1.30
C VAL A 103 -3.73 -13.38 -2.67
N TYR A 104 -2.42 -13.12 -2.69
CA TYR A 104 -1.59 -13.12 -3.89
C TYR A 104 -0.37 -14.01 -3.67
N ARG A 105 -0.22 -15.06 -4.48
CA ARG A 105 0.86 -16.06 -4.35
C ARG A 105 0.97 -16.68 -2.94
N GLY A 106 -0.17 -16.91 -2.30
CA GLY A 106 -0.25 -17.47 -0.93
C GLY A 106 -0.10 -16.43 0.19
N GLU A 107 0.24 -15.18 -0.14
CA GLU A 107 0.43 -14.11 0.84
C GLU A 107 -0.80 -13.21 0.93
N LYS A 108 -1.14 -12.79 2.15
CA LYS A 108 -2.17 -11.75 2.34
C LYS A 108 -1.60 -10.38 1.98
N ILE A 109 -2.34 -9.61 1.21
CA ILE A 109 -2.00 -8.26 0.78
C ILE A 109 -3.19 -7.35 1.05
N THR A 110 -2.97 -6.26 1.78
CA THR A 110 -3.99 -5.26 2.07
C THR A 110 -3.66 -3.97 1.35
N ILE A 111 -4.62 -3.43 0.61
CA ILE A 111 -4.59 -2.07 0.08
C ILE A 111 -5.54 -1.18 0.89
N ASN A 112 -5.18 0.08 1.05
CA ASN A 112 -6.12 1.09 1.54
C ASN A 112 -6.55 1.97 0.36
N ILE A 113 -7.86 2.10 0.20
CA ILE A 113 -8.50 2.93 -0.82
C ILE A 113 -9.05 4.18 -0.12
N SER A 114 -8.56 5.35 -0.49
CA SER A 114 -9.04 6.62 0.05
C SER A 114 -10.42 6.98 -0.51
N ASN A 115 -11.10 7.96 0.10
CA ASN A 115 -12.44 8.40 -0.32
C ASN A 115 -12.47 8.98 -1.74
N ASP A 116 -11.34 9.43 -2.27
CA ASP A 116 -11.18 9.85 -3.68
C ASP A 116 -10.97 8.68 -4.65
N ARG A 117 -11.14 7.45 -4.16
CA ARG A 117 -11.01 6.16 -4.85
C ARG A 117 -9.65 5.95 -5.47
N LYS A 118 -8.60 6.31 -4.73
CA LYS A 118 -7.22 6.00 -5.09
C LYS A 118 -6.63 5.03 -4.08
N VAL A 119 -5.70 4.19 -4.53
CA VAL A 119 -4.86 3.42 -3.60
C VAL A 119 -3.93 4.40 -2.89
N SER A 120 -4.09 4.54 -1.58
CA SER A 120 -3.29 5.44 -0.73
C SER A 120 -2.03 4.72 -0.24
N THR A 121 -2.14 3.43 0.09
CA THR A 121 -1.03 2.57 0.51
C THR A 121 -1.39 1.09 0.29
N ALA A 122 -0.38 0.23 0.42
CA ALA A 122 -0.49 -1.21 0.39
C ALA A 122 0.58 -1.82 1.30
N TYR A 123 0.23 -2.91 1.97
CA TYR A 123 1.11 -3.60 2.90
C TYR A 123 0.78 -5.10 2.99
N GLY A 124 1.81 -5.91 3.25
CA GLY A 124 1.64 -7.30 3.65
C GLY A 124 1.36 -7.42 5.16
N HIS A 125 1.34 -8.66 5.65
CA HIS A 125 1.00 -8.98 7.03
C HIS A 125 2.20 -9.38 7.89
N TYR A 126 3.41 -9.33 7.33
CA TYR A 126 4.62 -9.67 8.09
C TYR A 126 4.98 -8.56 9.07
N LYS A 127 5.34 -8.94 10.30
CA LYS A 127 5.95 -8.05 11.27
C LYS A 127 7.39 -8.50 11.48
N TYR A 128 8.32 -7.57 11.28
CA TYR A 128 9.74 -7.81 11.49
C TYR A 128 10.21 -7.04 12.73
N ASN A 129 11.01 -7.70 13.54
CA ASN A 129 11.69 -7.12 14.69
C ASN A 129 13.10 -6.69 14.30
N ILE A 130 13.82 -6.07 15.25
CA ILE A 130 15.18 -5.56 14.99
C ILE A 130 16.16 -6.65 14.55
N ASN A 131 16.01 -7.90 15.02
CA ASN A 131 16.91 -8.99 14.68
C ASN A 131 16.65 -9.56 13.27
N ASP A 132 15.52 -9.22 12.66
CA ASP A 132 15.22 -9.66 11.30
C ASP A 132 16.01 -8.87 10.25
N PHE A 133 16.33 -7.60 10.51
CA PHE A 133 17.04 -6.68 9.60
C PHE A 133 18.56 -6.93 9.55
#